data_AF-A0A8H5M7U2-F1
#
_entry.id   AF-A0A8H5M7U2-F1
#
_cell.length_a   1.000
_cell.length_b   1.000
_cell.length_c   1.000
_cell.angle_alpha   90.00
_cell.angle_beta   90.00
_cell.angle_gamma   90.00
#
_symmetry.space_group_name_H-M   'P 1'
#
loop_
_entity.id
_entity.type
_entity.pdbx_description
1 polymer ?
#
loop_
_entity_poly.entity_id
_entity_poly.type
_entity_poly.pdbx_seq_one_letter_code
_entity_poly.pdbx_strand_id
1 'polypeptide(L)'
;MASRPSFTAPERGRITFTIPPEWFVNISAVSRQNYNQNVLLDGDNARIHYSNNNLVGGLMSETNTGFISSSIVPDFHTSTLDVYFSFTTGARRLNASQLRRAEFRSHRAVVTAASRNTFAPDEVPEYVNYFVFVEDQARSGIHDMLLVVSLHSTNRNEIPPPPPDNVVRPYNPILDLPWPGVLENYLRQYHVHFLIDDSGSMSRENRWQEASNALIGLSHAIFDRQFVRNGIELSFLNAAPAMHGITDREQVANLFRQVGQPSGGTPTGRHVSRILNAHIDVLDAAIGTEDYVTIKPLNLIVITDGAPNDPPATELTQMLINVGARLASVPHHPNSLGVQFVQIGSDPDAATALPKLIQADTGHIVDTVPWLGPGSLSPDRLERILLGGLHPNIRGRRALGIRSVAATAEAISPLDVEASSPEPVAPLDREIPASEIEGTPLGVGDSASAAAAELPVEREIPIFPPDVEASSLEPVAPLNGETPAFEIEGTPLGVGDSTAAEPPVEGEIPALRLGAD
;
A
#
# COMPACT_ATOMS: atom_id res chain seq x y z
N MET A 1 7.54 -12.64 -1.53
CA MET A 1 6.55 -12.54 -0.43
C MET A 1 5.19 -12.70 -1.05
N ALA A 2 4.24 -13.35 -0.38
CA ALA A 2 2.90 -13.52 -0.91
C ALA A 2 2.08 -12.23 -0.70
N SER A 3 1.23 -11.87 -1.67
CA SER A 3 0.27 -10.76 -1.55
C SER A 3 -0.94 -11.08 -0.68
N ARG A 4 -1.06 -12.34 -0.25
CA ARG A 4 -2.04 -12.84 0.71
C ARG A 4 -1.31 -13.47 1.89
N PRO A 5 -1.91 -13.47 3.08
CA PRO A 5 -1.36 -14.22 4.19
C PRO A 5 -1.17 -15.69 3.84
N SER A 6 -0.15 -16.28 4.45
CA SER A 6 0.19 -17.69 4.27
C SER A 6 0.78 -18.23 5.58
N PHE A 7 0.98 -19.54 5.64
CA PHE A 7 1.52 -20.19 6.83
C PHE A 7 2.42 -21.37 6.46
N THR A 8 3.36 -21.70 7.35
CA THR A 8 4.21 -22.90 7.22
C THR A 8 3.42 -24.15 7.59
N ALA A 9 3.78 -25.31 7.04
CA ALA A 9 3.24 -26.58 7.52
C ALA A 9 3.39 -26.69 9.05
N PRO A 10 2.34 -27.07 9.81
CA PRO A 10 2.44 -27.15 11.27
C PRO A 10 3.48 -28.19 11.71
N GLU A 11 4.35 -27.81 12.63
CA GLU A 11 5.43 -28.67 13.13
C GLU A 11 5.39 -28.69 14.66
N ARG A 12 5.07 -29.85 15.25
CA ARG A 12 5.05 -30.07 16.73
C ARG A 12 4.42 -28.91 17.51
N GLY A 13 3.18 -28.54 17.20
CA GLY A 13 2.49 -27.46 17.90
C GLY A 13 3.08 -26.06 17.66
N ARG A 14 3.78 -25.85 16.54
CA ARG A 14 4.20 -24.53 16.04
C ARG A 14 3.66 -24.30 14.64
N ILE A 15 3.25 -23.06 14.35
CA ILE A 15 2.91 -22.57 13.02
C ILE A 15 3.51 -21.17 12.86
N THR A 16 4.10 -20.87 11.70
CA THR A 16 4.54 -19.50 11.38
C THR A 16 3.60 -18.93 10.34
N PHE A 17 2.95 -17.80 10.64
CA PHE A 17 2.17 -17.05 9.66
C PHE A 17 3.05 -15.97 9.03
N THR A 18 2.94 -15.80 7.72
CA THR A 18 3.52 -14.67 6.97
C THR A 18 2.39 -13.71 6.64
N ILE A 19 2.50 -12.46 7.10
CA ILE A 19 1.45 -11.45 7.01
C ILE A 19 1.95 -10.32 6.09
N PRO A 20 1.29 -10.05 4.96
CA PRO A 20 1.67 -8.94 4.08
C PRO A 20 1.42 -7.57 4.75
N PRO A 21 2.03 -6.48 4.25
CA PRO A 21 1.72 -5.13 4.72
C PRO A 21 0.25 -4.81 4.57
N GLU A 22 -0.27 -3.91 5.41
CA GLU A 22 -1.68 -3.46 5.36
C GLU A 22 -2.70 -4.59 5.61
N TRP A 23 -2.32 -5.64 6.36
CA TRP A 23 -3.25 -6.63 6.89
C TRP A 23 -3.39 -6.46 8.39
N PHE A 24 -4.62 -6.25 8.85
CA PHE A 24 -4.96 -6.28 10.26
C PHE A 24 -5.24 -7.72 10.68
N VAL A 25 -4.79 -8.08 11.88
CA VAL A 25 -4.99 -9.41 12.44
C VAL A 25 -5.85 -9.34 13.68
N ASN A 26 -6.88 -10.17 13.74
CA ASN A 26 -7.62 -10.45 14.96
C ASN A 26 -7.43 -11.92 15.34
N ILE A 27 -7.12 -12.18 16.61
CA ILE A 27 -6.91 -13.53 17.14
C ILE A 27 -7.88 -13.79 18.28
N SER A 28 -8.37 -15.03 18.36
CA SER A 28 -9.06 -15.55 19.54
C SER A 28 -8.78 -17.04 19.71
N ALA A 29 -8.79 -17.53 20.95
CA ALA A 29 -8.52 -18.92 21.27
C ALA A 29 -9.60 -19.51 22.18
N VAL A 30 -9.93 -20.78 21.95
CA VAL A 30 -10.93 -21.55 22.69
C VAL A 30 -10.29 -22.85 23.17
N SER A 31 -10.30 -23.06 24.47
CA SER A 31 -9.99 -24.34 25.10
C SER A 31 -11.22 -25.24 25.04
N ARG A 32 -11.03 -26.51 24.66
CA ARG A 32 -12.09 -27.53 24.73
C ARG A 32 -11.85 -28.53 25.88
N GLN A 33 -10.87 -28.24 26.72
CA GLN A 33 -10.42 -29.12 27.79
C GLN A 33 -10.38 -28.41 29.15
N ASN A 34 -10.21 -29.20 30.20
CA ASN A 34 -10.18 -28.75 31.60
C ASN A 34 -8.77 -28.83 32.24
N TYR A 35 -7.72 -28.72 31.42
CA TYR A 35 -6.33 -28.63 31.85
C TYR A 35 -5.64 -27.45 31.17
N ASN A 36 -4.48 -27.05 31.68
CA ASN A 36 -3.82 -25.82 31.26
C ASN A 36 -3.36 -25.89 29.80
N GLN A 37 -3.91 -24.98 29.00
CA GLN A 37 -3.58 -24.80 27.61
C GLN A 37 -3.14 -23.36 27.38
N ASN A 38 -2.16 -23.19 26.49
CA ASN A 38 -1.52 -21.91 26.23
C ASN A 38 -1.27 -21.72 24.74
N VAL A 39 -1.55 -20.51 24.26
CA VAL A 39 -1.15 -20.05 22.93
C VAL A 39 -0.25 -18.84 23.11
N LEU A 40 1.01 -18.97 22.71
CA LEU A 40 1.93 -17.85 22.60
C LEU A 40 2.02 -17.44 21.14
N LEU A 41 1.70 -16.19 20.85
CA LEU A 41 1.96 -15.55 19.57
C LEU A 41 3.15 -14.61 19.75
N ASP A 42 4.13 -14.74 18.88
CA ASP A 42 5.35 -13.95 18.89
C ASP A 42 5.71 -13.55 17.47
N GLY A 43 5.57 -12.27 17.18
CA GLY A 43 5.92 -11.69 15.89
C GLY A 43 6.76 -10.44 16.07
N ASP A 44 7.13 -9.84 14.94
CA ASP A 44 8.04 -8.70 14.89
C ASP A 44 7.54 -7.51 15.73
N ASN A 45 6.21 -7.27 15.71
CA ASN A 45 5.59 -6.11 16.36
C ASN A 45 4.55 -6.46 17.43
N ALA A 46 4.39 -7.75 17.77
CA ALA A 46 3.38 -8.18 18.74
C ALA A 46 3.81 -9.44 19.49
N ARG A 47 3.53 -9.47 20.79
CA ARG A 47 3.66 -10.66 21.63
C ARG A 47 2.41 -10.82 22.47
N ILE A 48 1.63 -11.86 22.19
CA ILE A 48 0.32 -12.12 22.81
C ILE A 48 0.35 -13.51 23.43
N HIS A 49 -0.16 -13.66 24.65
CA HIS A 49 -0.21 -14.96 25.33
C HIS A 49 -1.61 -15.22 25.87
N TYR A 50 -2.32 -16.18 25.27
CA TYR A 50 -3.58 -16.71 25.78
C TYR A 50 -3.35 -17.89 26.71
N SER A 51 -4.14 -17.95 27.79
CA SER A 51 -4.19 -19.10 28.68
C SER A 51 -5.63 -19.36 29.14
N ASN A 52 -5.99 -20.64 29.30
CA ASN A 52 -7.22 -21.02 29.97
C ASN A 52 -7.04 -21.15 31.49
N ASN A 53 -5.81 -21.03 32.03
CA ASN A 53 -5.52 -21.04 33.47
C ASN A 53 -6.10 -22.22 34.28
N ASN A 54 -6.28 -23.41 33.69
CA ASN A 54 -7.02 -24.55 34.29
C ASN A 54 -8.50 -24.24 34.62
N LEU A 55 -9.05 -23.21 34.01
CA LEU A 55 -10.48 -22.92 34.04
C LEU A 55 -11.18 -23.89 33.08
N VAL A 56 -12.47 -24.10 33.32
CA VAL A 56 -13.33 -24.96 32.49
C VAL A 56 -13.15 -24.62 31.00
N GLY A 57 -13.32 -25.60 30.11
CA GLY A 57 -13.30 -25.36 28.66
C GLY A 57 -14.17 -24.17 28.26
N GLY A 58 -13.71 -23.38 27.29
CA GLY A 58 -14.30 -22.11 26.92
C GLY A 58 -13.30 -21.15 26.28
N LEU A 59 -13.71 -19.89 26.16
CA LEU A 59 -12.87 -18.81 25.63
C LEU A 59 -11.63 -18.62 26.51
N MET A 60 -10.47 -18.49 25.88
CA MET A 60 -9.21 -18.19 26.55
C MET A 60 -9.03 -16.67 26.62
N SER A 61 -8.40 -16.18 27.69
CA SER A 61 -8.07 -14.77 27.84
C SER A 61 -6.59 -14.53 27.64
N GLU A 62 -6.26 -13.40 27.02
CA GLU A 62 -4.90 -12.87 26.99
C GLU A 62 -4.46 -12.55 28.42
N THR A 63 -3.26 -13.01 28.78
CA THR A 63 -2.77 -12.95 30.17
C THR A 63 -2.42 -11.56 30.64
N ASN A 64 -2.06 -10.64 29.74
CA ASN A 64 -1.71 -9.26 30.09
C ASN A 64 -2.93 -8.35 30.18
N THR A 65 -3.89 -8.51 29.27
CA THR A 65 -5.02 -7.58 29.10
C THR A 65 -6.34 -8.15 29.62
N GLY A 66 -6.45 -9.47 29.77
CA GLY A 66 -7.69 -10.17 30.09
C GLY A 66 -8.66 -10.32 28.91
N PHE A 67 -8.35 -9.74 27.75
CA PHE A 67 -9.25 -9.78 26.59
C PHE A 67 -9.32 -11.19 25.99
N ILE A 68 -10.53 -11.56 25.56
CA ILE A 68 -10.80 -12.85 24.89
C ILE A 68 -10.43 -12.84 23.40
N SER A 69 -10.07 -11.66 22.89
CA SER A 69 -9.58 -11.44 21.53
C SER A 69 -8.57 -10.30 21.54
N SER A 70 -7.54 -10.42 20.71
CA SER A 70 -6.45 -9.45 20.62
C SER A 70 -6.22 -9.11 19.15
N SER A 71 -5.82 -7.87 18.91
CA SER A 71 -5.65 -7.32 17.57
C SER A 71 -4.21 -6.87 17.34
N ILE A 72 -3.69 -7.14 16.15
CA ILE A 72 -2.39 -6.66 15.70
C ILE A 72 -2.65 -5.68 14.56
N VAL A 73 -2.17 -4.45 14.73
CA VAL A 73 -2.26 -3.41 13.70
C VAL A 73 -1.36 -3.77 12.51
N PRO A 74 -1.71 -3.35 11.29
CA PRO A 74 -0.90 -3.64 10.12
C PRO A 74 0.53 -3.10 10.24
N ASP A 75 1.48 -3.84 9.70
CA ASP A 75 2.87 -3.42 9.54
C ASP A 75 3.11 -2.82 8.14
N PHE A 76 4.21 -2.10 7.98
CA PHE A 76 4.69 -1.52 6.72
C PHE A 76 5.43 -2.53 5.84
N HIS A 77 5.92 -3.61 6.46
CA HIS A 77 6.63 -4.69 5.80
C HIS A 77 5.90 -6.02 6.01
N THR A 78 6.22 -7.01 5.17
CA THR A 78 5.78 -8.36 5.45
C THR A 78 6.41 -8.80 6.76
N SER A 79 5.57 -9.16 7.72
CA SER A 79 5.98 -9.60 9.05
C SER A 79 5.69 -11.08 9.24
N THR A 80 6.36 -11.67 10.22
CA THR A 80 6.12 -13.05 10.63
C THR A 80 5.47 -13.10 12.01
N LEU A 81 4.59 -14.06 12.21
CA LEU A 81 3.95 -14.35 13.49
C LEU A 81 4.09 -15.82 13.80
N ASP A 82 5.03 -16.14 14.69
CA ASP A 82 5.16 -17.47 15.25
C ASP A 82 4.05 -17.73 16.25
N VAL A 83 3.36 -18.85 16.09
CA VAL A 83 2.32 -19.31 16.99
C VAL A 83 2.72 -20.64 17.60
N TYR A 84 2.64 -20.67 18.92
CA TYR A 84 3.20 -21.68 19.79
C TYR A 84 2.10 -22.24 20.69
N PHE A 85 1.74 -23.49 20.47
CA PHE A 85 0.75 -24.22 21.25
C PHE A 85 1.45 -25.06 22.32
N SER A 86 1.02 -24.92 23.57
CA SER A 86 1.57 -25.68 24.68
C SER A 86 0.54 -26.00 25.73
N PHE A 87 0.77 -27.10 26.46
CA PHE A 87 -0.14 -27.55 27.49
C PHE A 87 0.60 -28.15 28.68
N THR A 88 -0.07 -28.22 29.82
CA THR A 88 0.39 -28.99 30.98
C THR A 88 -0.78 -29.69 31.65
N THR A 89 -0.56 -30.92 32.11
CA THR A 89 -1.50 -31.63 32.96
C THR A 89 -1.38 -31.16 34.42
N GLY A 90 -2.51 -31.01 35.11
CA GLY A 90 -2.57 -30.59 36.52
C GLY A 90 -2.40 -29.07 36.71
N ALA A 91 -2.19 -28.65 37.97
CA ALA A 91 -2.20 -27.22 38.34
C ALA A 91 -0.94 -26.43 37.91
N ARG A 92 -0.04 -27.02 37.11
CA ARG A 92 1.21 -26.38 36.70
C ARG A 92 0.93 -25.21 35.75
N ARG A 93 1.61 -24.08 35.97
CA ARG A 93 1.64 -22.93 35.05
C ARG A 93 3.01 -22.83 34.37
N LEU A 94 3.01 -22.48 33.09
CA LEU A 94 4.23 -22.25 32.34
C LEU A 94 4.64 -20.79 32.44
N ASN A 95 5.94 -20.52 32.58
CA ASN A 95 6.48 -19.17 32.42
C ASN A 95 6.80 -18.86 30.94
N ALA A 96 7.10 -17.60 30.63
CA ALA A 96 7.35 -17.14 29.27
C ALA A 96 8.45 -17.93 28.52
N SER A 97 9.52 -18.34 29.22
CA SER A 97 10.61 -19.13 28.62
C SER A 97 10.19 -20.58 28.33
N GLN A 98 9.22 -21.12 29.07
CA GLN A 98 8.75 -22.49 28.93
C GLN A 98 7.72 -22.64 27.79
N LEU A 99 6.95 -21.59 27.49
CA LEU A 99 5.95 -21.59 26.38
C LEU A 99 6.55 -21.94 25.01
N ARG A 100 7.87 -21.78 24.85
CA ARG A 100 8.60 -22.08 23.61
C ARG A 100 9.27 -23.45 23.58
N ARG A 101 9.32 -24.15 24.72
CA ARG A 101 10.09 -25.40 24.83
C ARG A 101 9.34 -26.54 24.18
N ALA A 102 10.07 -27.36 23.43
CA ALA A 102 9.54 -28.54 22.76
C ALA A 102 8.85 -29.52 23.73
N GLU A 103 9.31 -29.59 24.98
CA GLU A 103 8.77 -30.48 26.02
C GLU A 103 7.33 -30.20 26.44
N PHE A 104 6.82 -28.98 26.20
CA PHE A 104 5.44 -28.60 26.51
C PHE A 104 4.57 -28.42 25.26
N ARG A 105 5.11 -28.68 24.07
CA ARG A 105 4.38 -28.49 22.81
C ARG A 105 3.18 -29.40 22.71
N SER A 106 2.08 -28.86 22.20
CA SER A 106 0.97 -29.67 21.70
C SER A 106 1.46 -30.64 20.62
N HIS A 107 0.87 -31.83 20.56
CA HIS A 107 1.31 -32.91 19.69
C HIS A 107 1.14 -32.58 18.20
N ARG A 108 -0.04 -32.06 17.83
CA ARG A 108 -0.41 -31.81 16.43
C ARG A 108 -1.25 -30.54 16.31
N ALA A 109 -1.13 -29.86 15.17
CA ALA A 109 -2.05 -28.82 14.77
C ALA A 109 -2.45 -29.03 13.31
N VAL A 110 -3.73 -28.77 13.00
CA VAL A 110 -4.32 -28.86 11.67
C VAL A 110 -4.93 -27.49 11.35
N VAL A 111 -4.59 -26.94 10.18
CA VAL A 111 -5.07 -25.62 9.75
C VAL A 111 -6.04 -25.77 8.61
N THR A 112 -7.20 -25.14 8.73
CA THR A 112 -8.15 -24.94 7.64
C THR A 112 -8.27 -23.43 7.36
N ALA A 113 -8.35 -23.04 6.10
CA ALA A 113 -8.49 -21.65 5.70
C ALA A 113 -9.85 -21.40 5.04
N ALA A 114 -10.47 -20.26 5.35
CA ALA A 114 -11.61 -19.72 4.62
C ALA A 114 -11.25 -18.32 4.11
N SER A 115 -11.10 -18.18 2.79
CA SER A 115 -10.71 -16.92 2.14
C SER A 115 -11.92 -16.22 1.51
N ARG A 116 -11.78 -14.93 1.21
CA ARG A 116 -12.76 -14.18 0.42
C ARG A 116 -13.12 -14.93 -0.88
N ASN A 117 -14.41 -14.97 -1.20
CA ASN A 117 -14.93 -15.54 -2.43
C ASN A 117 -14.52 -14.67 -3.63
N THR A 118 -14.06 -15.28 -4.72
CA THR A 118 -13.67 -14.58 -5.96
C THR A 118 -14.83 -13.82 -6.62
N PHE A 119 -16.08 -14.18 -6.34
CA PHE A 119 -17.28 -13.50 -6.83
C PHE A 119 -17.85 -12.47 -5.84
N ALA A 120 -17.17 -12.22 -4.72
CA ALA A 120 -17.63 -11.22 -3.77
C ALA A 120 -17.59 -9.81 -4.41
N PRO A 121 -18.53 -8.91 -4.05
CA PRO A 121 -18.50 -7.51 -4.48
C PRO A 121 -17.20 -6.81 -4.05
N ASP A 122 -16.80 -5.77 -4.78
CA ASP A 122 -15.56 -5.02 -4.56
C ASP A 122 -15.55 -4.28 -3.21
N GLU A 123 -16.72 -4.01 -2.63
CA GLU A 123 -16.85 -3.39 -1.30
C GLU A 123 -16.43 -4.34 -0.17
N VAL A 124 -16.43 -5.66 -0.43
CA VAL A 124 -15.99 -6.66 0.54
C VAL A 124 -14.47 -6.71 0.54
N PRO A 125 -13.79 -6.32 1.64
CA PRO A 125 -12.33 -6.31 1.69
C PRO A 125 -11.76 -7.72 1.56
N GLU A 126 -10.54 -7.85 1.05
CA GLU A 126 -9.81 -9.12 1.06
C GLU A 126 -9.62 -9.62 2.49
N TYR A 127 -9.93 -10.90 2.73
CA TYR A 127 -9.78 -11.53 4.03
C TYR A 127 -9.38 -13.00 3.91
N VAL A 128 -8.78 -13.51 4.98
CA VAL A 128 -8.59 -14.94 5.20
C VAL A 128 -8.75 -15.25 6.69
N ASN A 129 -9.53 -16.28 6.99
CA ASN A 129 -9.70 -16.82 8.34
C ASN A 129 -8.98 -18.16 8.41
N TYR A 130 -8.02 -18.29 9.32
CA TYR A 130 -7.39 -19.55 9.65
C TYR A 130 -8.02 -20.13 10.92
N PHE A 131 -8.50 -21.35 10.81
CA PHE A 131 -8.97 -22.16 11.93
C PHE A 131 -7.90 -23.20 12.24
N VAL A 132 -7.21 -23.04 13.37
CA VAL A 132 -6.17 -23.96 13.81
C VAL A 132 -6.74 -24.86 14.89
N PHE A 133 -6.91 -26.12 14.54
CA PHE A 133 -7.33 -27.17 15.44
C PHE A 133 -6.11 -27.86 16.04
N VAL A 134 -6.02 -27.82 17.36
CA VAL A 134 -4.83 -28.28 18.09
C VAL A 134 -5.16 -29.53 18.91
N GLU A 135 -4.25 -30.48 18.91
CA GLU A 135 -4.31 -31.71 19.70
C GLU A 135 -3.09 -31.75 20.62
N ASP A 136 -3.34 -31.82 21.92
CA ASP A 136 -2.30 -31.84 22.95
C ASP A 136 -1.77 -33.26 23.15
N GLN A 137 -2.65 -34.26 23.05
CA GLN A 137 -2.29 -35.67 23.20
C GLN A 137 -2.50 -36.45 21.89
N ALA A 138 -1.74 -37.52 21.70
CA ALA A 138 -1.88 -38.44 20.56
C ALA A 138 -3.12 -39.36 20.70
N ARG A 139 -4.31 -38.77 20.91
CA ARG A 139 -5.60 -39.48 20.99
C ARG A 139 -6.48 -39.10 19.80
N SER A 140 -7.26 -40.07 19.34
CA SER A 140 -7.85 -40.12 17.99
C SER A 140 -8.81 -38.98 17.62
N GLY A 141 -8.27 -37.88 17.07
CA GLY A 141 -9.03 -36.92 16.24
C GLY A 141 -9.97 -35.98 16.99
N ILE A 142 -9.84 -35.86 18.32
CA ILE A 142 -10.54 -34.82 19.08
C ILE A 142 -9.58 -33.65 19.24
N HIS A 143 -9.96 -32.49 18.69
CA HIS A 143 -9.20 -31.26 18.87
C HIS A 143 -9.46 -30.69 20.26
N ASP A 144 -8.38 -30.48 21.01
CA ASP A 144 -8.36 -29.98 22.39
C ASP A 144 -8.46 -28.46 22.46
N MET A 145 -8.10 -27.75 21.39
CA MET A 145 -8.15 -26.29 21.30
C MET A 145 -8.46 -25.86 19.86
N LEU A 146 -9.11 -24.70 19.73
CA LEU A 146 -9.28 -23.96 18.49
C LEU A 146 -8.65 -22.58 18.63
N LEU A 147 -7.75 -22.21 17.72
CA LEU A 147 -7.34 -20.82 17.50
C LEU A 147 -7.98 -20.33 16.21
N VAL A 148 -8.58 -19.16 16.26
CA VAL A 148 -9.08 -18.44 15.08
C VAL A 148 -8.16 -17.25 14.84
N VAL A 149 -7.58 -17.18 13.65
CA VAL A 149 -6.78 -16.04 13.18
C VAL A 149 -7.51 -15.44 11.99
N SER A 150 -8.15 -14.30 12.20
CA SER A 150 -8.90 -13.57 11.19
C SER A 150 -8.05 -12.42 10.67
N LEU A 151 -7.65 -12.47 9.41
CA LEU A 151 -6.87 -11.44 8.76
C LEU A 151 -7.72 -10.72 7.72
N HIS A 152 -7.69 -9.39 7.73
CA HIS A 152 -8.35 -8.57 6.72
C HIS A 152 -7.40 -7.50 6.19
N SER A 153 -7.40 -7.32 4.87
CA SER A 153 -6.67 -6.26 4.21
C SER A 153 -7.35 -4.92 4.55
N THR A 154 -6.57 -3.98 5.06
CA THR A 154 -6.97 -2.57 5.19
C THR A 154 -6.79 -1.84 3.86
N ASN A 155 -5.94 -2.37 2.98
CA ASN A 155 -5.79 -1.89 1.61
C ASN A 155 -6.88 -2.50 0.71
N ARG A 156 -7.66 -1.62 0.07
CA ARG A 156 -8.76 -2.00 -0.85
C ARG A 156 -8.32 -2.08 -2.30
N ASN A 157 -7.06 -1.77 -2.59
CA ASN A 157 -6.54 -1.82 -3.94
C ASN A 157 -6.45 -3.26 -4.44
N GLU A 158 -6.66 -3.42 -5.73
CA GLU A 158 -6.70 -4.70 -6.41
C GLU A 158 -5.33 -5.40 -6.33
N ILE A 159 -5.32 -6.67 -5.95
CA ILE A 159 -4.09 -7.48 -5.98
C ILE A 159 -3.68 -7.65 -7.46
N PRO A 160 -2.44 -7.28 -7.84
CA PRO A 160 -2.00 -7.43 -9.21
C PRO A 160 -2.00 -8.91 -9.62
N PRO A 161 -2.32 -9.23 -10.89
CA PRO A 161 -2.17 -10.59 -11.38
C PRO A 161 -0.69 -11.03 -11.29
N PRO A 162 -0.42 -12.34 -11.17
CA PRO A 162 0.95 -12.83 -11.23
C PRO A 162 1.60 -12.40 -12.55
N PRO A 163 2.90 -12.09 -12.55
CA PRO A 163 3.61 -11.74 -13.76
C PRO A 163 3.69 -12.95 -14.71
N PRO A 164 3.97 -12.73 -16.01
CA PRO A 164 4.28 -13.80 -16.96
C PRO A 164 5.38 -14.74 -16.46
N ASP A 165 5.32 -16.02 -16.85
CA ASP A 165 6.29 -17.03 -16.37
C ASP A 165 7.74 -16.75 -16.78
N ASN A 166 7.94 -16.04 -17.89
CA ASN A 166 9.24 -15.71 -18.44
C ASN A 166 9.94 -14.51 -17.75
N VAL A 167 9.35 -13.91 -16.72
CA VAL A 167 10.00 -12.76 -16.07
C VAL A 167 11.31 -13.15 -15.38
N VAL A 168 12.26 -12.21 -15.36
CA VAL A 168 13.54 -12.38 -14.66
C VAL A 168 13.31 -12.53 -13.16
N ARG A 169 13.87 -13.57 -12.52
CA ARG A 169 13.71 -13.91 -11.10
C ARG A 169 15.07 -14.13 -10.41
N PRO A 170 15.16 -13.96 -9.08
CA PRO A 170 14.13 -13.41 -8.19
C PRO A 170 14.04 -11.87 -8.33
N TYR A 171 12.83 -11.31 -8.43
CA TYR A 171 12.61 -9.85 -8.47
C TYR A 171 12.12 -9.33 -7.12
N ASN A 172 12.03 -8.00 -6.97
CA ASN A 172 11.54 -7.39 -5.74
C ASN A 172 10.08 -7.78 -5.43
N PRO A 173 9.80 -8.46 -4.30
CA PRO A 173 8.48 -9.02 -4.03
C PRO A 173 7.37 -7.97 -3.81
N ILE A 174 7.70 -6.70 -3.60
CA ILE A 174 6.69 -5.64 -3.49
C ILE A 174 5.90 -5.44 -4.80
N LEU A 175 6.46 -5.89 -5.93
CA LEU A 175 5.84 -5.78 -7.24
C LEU A 175 4.59 -6.66 -7.40
N ASP A 176 4.45 -7.65 -6.53
CA ASP A 176 3.29 -8.54 -6.41
C ASP A 176 2.25 -8.06 -5.38
N LEU A 177 2.57 -7.04 -4.56
CA LEU A 177 1.64 -6.47 -3.58
C LEU A 177 0.61 -5.55 -4.25
N PRO A 178 -0.56 -5.32 -3.65
CA PRO A 178 -1.47 -4.26 -4.08
C PRO A 178 -0.77 -2.90 -4.14
N TRP A 179 -1.29 -2.00 -4.97
CA TRP A 179 -0.85 -0.60 -4.94
C TRP A 179 -1.02 -0.06 -3.51
N PRO A 180 -0.04 0.64 -2.92
CA PRO A 180 -0.12 1.05 -1.52
C PRO A 180 -1.32 1.94 -1.22
N GLY A 181 -2.06 1.63 -0.14
CA GLY A 181 -3.26 2.36 0.25
C GLY A 181 -2.97 3.60 1.10
N VAL A 182 -1.74 3.73 1.61
CA VAL A 182 -1.29 4.83 2.47
C VAL A 182 0.06 5.37 2.01
N LEU A 183 0.26 6.68 2.19
CA LEU A 183 1.42 7.42 1.65
C LEU A 183 2.75 6.89 2.19
N GLU A 184 2.81 6.49 3.45
CA GLU A 184 4.04 5.93 4.04
C GLU A 184 4.48 4.64 3.32
N ASN A 185 3.56 3.70 3.09
CA ASN A 185 3.87 2.47 2.38
C ASN A 185 4.27 2.76 0.94
N TYR A 186 3.57 3.69 0.29
CA TYR A 186 3.91 4.14 -1.06
C TYR A 186 5.37 4.60 -1.16
N LEU A 187 5.80 5.52 -0.30
CA LEU A 187 7.16 6.07 -0.33
C LEU A 187 8.24 5.09 0.13
N ARG A 188 7.88 4.11 0.99
CA ARG A 188 8.80 3.04 1.38
C ARG A 188 9.01 2.03 0.25
N GLN A 189 7.97 1.72 -0.51
CA GLN A 189 7.99 0.69 -1.53
C GLN A 189 8.46 1.21 -2.89
N TYR A 190 8.13 2.44 -3.27
CA TYR A 190 8.45 3.00 -4.58
C TYR A 190 9.66 3.94 -4.53
N HIS A 191 10.39 3.98 -5.64
CA HIS A 191 11.21 5.12 -6.00
C HIS A 191 10.29 6.15 -6.67
N VAL A 192 10.07 7.28 -6.00
CA VAL A 192 9.18 8.34 -6.51
C VAL A 192 10.01 9.50 -7.02
N HIS A 193 9.84 9.82 -8.30
CA HIS A 193 10.55 10.92 -8.95
C HIS A 193 9.54 11.91 -9.55
N PHE A 194 9.60 13.15 -9.09
CA PHE A 194 8.86 14.26 -9.67
C PHE A 194 9.70 14.96 -10.75
N LEU A 195 9.17 15.02 -11.97
CA LEU A 195 9.67 15.83 -13.08
C LEU A 195 8.71 17.00 -13.30
N ILE A 196 9.17 18.21 -12.99
CA ILE A 196 8.34 19.40 -13.02
C ILE A 196 8.64 20.21 -14.27
N ASP A 197 7.60 20.54 -15.00
CA ASP A 197 7.65 21.50 -16.07
C ASP A 197 7.93 22.90 -15.50
N ASP A 198 9.08 23.46 -15.89
CA ASP A 198 9.51 24.81 -15.59
C ASP A 198 9.62 25.65 -16.86
N SER A 199 8.87 25.30 -17.91
CA SER A 199 8.81 26.05 -19.17
C SER A 199 8.08 27.39 -19.03
N GLY A 200 8.27 28.29 -20.00
CA GLY A 200 7.66 29.62 -19.94
C GLY A 200 6.13 29.65 -19.85
N SER A 201 5.41 28.59 -20.27
CA SER A 201 3.95 28.50 -20.13
C SER A 201 3.50 28.42 -18.67
N MET A 202 4.32 27.79 -17.81
CA MET A 202 4.04 27.64 -16.38
C MET A 202 4.00 28.97 -15.61
N SER A 203 4.50 30.06 -16.19
CA SER A 203 4.39 31.40 -15.59
C SER A 203 2.97 31.98 -15.68
N ARG A 204 2.08 31.36 -16.46
CA ARG A 204 0.70 31.82 -16.65
C ARG A 204 -0.19 31.31 -15.52
N GLU A 205 -1.22 32.08 -15.21
CA GLU A 205 -2.35 31.64 -14.38
C GLU A 205 -1.95 30.97 -13.04
N ASN A 206 -0.83 31.41 -12.45
CA ASN A 206 -0.26 30.87 -11.21
C ASN A 206 0.10 29.37 -11.23
N ARG A 207 0.23 28.73 -12.41
CA ARG A 207 0.52 27.29 -12.53
C ARG A 207 1.81 26.88 -11.80
N TRP A 208 2.88 27.67 -11.97
CA TRP A 208 4.13 27.45 -11.25
C TRP A 208 3.98 27.52 -9.72
N GLN A 209 3.24 28.52 -9.23
CA GLN A 209 3.00 28.67 -7.79
C GLN A 209 2.12 27.55 -7.24
N GLU A 210 1.13 27.10 -8.02
CA GLU A 210 0.26 25.97 -7.68
C GLU A 210 1.07 24.68 -7.57
N ALA A 211 1.91 24.36 -8.56
CA ALA A 211 2.82 23.20 -8.51
C ALA A 211 3.80 23.28 -7.31
N SER A 212 4.40 24.46 -7.08
CA SER A 212 5.29 24.69 -5.94
C SER A 212 4.57 24.47 -4.61
N ASN A 213 3.36 25.01 -4.44
CA ASN A 213 2.59 24.89 -3.21
C ASN A 213 2.16 23.44 -2.95
N ALA A 214 1.76 22.71 -4.00
CA ALA A 214 1.37 21.31 -3.89
C ALA A 214 2.54 20.44 -3.40
N LEU A 215 3.73 20.61 -3.99
CA LEU A 215 4.90 19.82 -3.63
C LEU A 215 5.48 20.20 -2.26
N ILE A 216 5.53 21.50 -1.94
CA ILE A 216 5.95 21.95 -0.61
C ILE A 216 4.97 21.41 0.44
N GLY A 217 3.66 21.55 0.22
CA GLY A 217 2.64 21.03 1.13
C GLY A 217 2.69 19.51 1.28
N LEU A 218 2.87 18.76 0.19
CA LEU A 218 3.06 17.32 0.25
C LEU A 218 4.32 16.97 1.06
N SER A 219 5.42 17.72 0.87
CA SER A 219 6.66 17.50 1.59
C SER A 219 6.51 17.64 3.11
N HIS A 220 5.61 18.51 3.58
CA HIS A 220 5.25 18.59 5.00
C HIS A 220 4.63 17.28 5.50
N ALA A 221 3.64 16.74 4.78
CA ALA A 221 3.00 15.47 5.13
C ALA A 221 3.99 14.29 5.14
N ILE A 222 4.98 14.31 4.23
CA ILE A 222 6.00 13.26 4.10
C ILE A 222 7.04 13.33 5.22
N PHE A 223 7.62 14.50 5.49
CA PHE A 223 8.80 14.63 6.35
C PHE A 223 8.48 14.82 7.83
N ASP A 224 7.36 15.47 8.18
CA ASP A 224 6.97 15.69 9.58
C ASP A 224 6.70 14.37 10.32
N ARG A 225 6.46 13.28 9.57
CA ARG A 225 6.18 11.95 10.12
C ARG A 225 7.38 10.99 10.07
N GLN A 226 8.57 11.45 9.66
CA GLN A 226 9.83 10.69 9.56
C GLN A 226 9.75 9.39 8.75
N PHE A 227 8.85 9.32 7.77
CA PHE A 227 8.51 8.08 7.07
C PHE A 227 9.57 7.56 6.11
N VAL A 228 10.50 8.41 5.66
CA VAL A 228 11.38 8.08 4.52
C VAL A 228 12.85 8.32 4.88
N ARG A 229 13.66 7.25 4.83
CA ARG A 229 15.13 7.37 4.91
C ARG A 229 15.77 7.80 3.59
N ASN A 230 15.14 7.48 2.45
CA ASN A 230 15.72 7.66 1.11
C ASN A 230 15.11 8.83 0.33
N GLY A 231 14.14 9.56 0.91
CA GLY A 231 13.52 10.74 0.30
C GLY A 231 12.72 10.52 -0.99
N ILE A 232 12.34 11.62 -1.62
CA ILE A 232 11.79 11.69 -2.99
C ILE A 232 12.81 12.34 -3.93
N GLU A 233 12.70 12.09 -5.23
CA GLU A 233 13.51 12.79 -6.23
C GLU A 233 12.72 13.92 -6.88
N LEU A 234 13.39 15.05 -7.14
CA LEU A 234 12.80 16.20 -7.80
C LEU A 234 13.77 16.75 -8.84
N SER A 235 13.27 16.93 -10.06
CA SER A 235 14.01 17.56 -11.16
C SER A 235 13.09 18.39 -12.03
N PHE A 236 13.67 19.26 -12.85
CA PHE A 236 12.96 20.15 -13.75
C PHE A 236 13.30 19.85 -15.23
N LEU A 237 12.49 20.35 -16.17
CA LEU A 237 12.74 20.17 -17.61
C LEU A 237 13.90 21.04 -18.11
N ASN A 238 14.00 22.29 -17.68
CA ASN A 238 14.96 23.26 -18.20
C ASN A 238 16.07 23.58 -17.19
N ALA A 239 15.72 23.71 -15.91
CA ALA A 239 16.68 24.04 -14.88
C ALA A 239 17.59 22.86 -14.52
N ALA A 240 18.87 23.16 -14.34
CA ALA A 240 19.89 22.19 -13.92
C ALA A 240 19.74 21.62 -12.50
N PRO A 241 19.10 22.28 -11.51
CA PRO A 241 18.91 21.70 -10.19
C PRO A 241 18.10 20.39 -10.28
N ALA A 242 18.75 19.26 -10.03
CA ALA A 242 18.11 17.99 -9.77
C ALA A 242 18.61 17.53 -8.40
N MET A 243 17.68 17.13 -7.54
CA MET A 243 17.99 16.66 -6.20
C MET A 243 17.45 15.26 -6.03
N HIS A 244 18.35 14.38 -5.58
CA HIS A 244 18.06 13.00 -5.28
C HIS A 244 17.90 12.83 -3.77
N GLY A 245 16.92 12.02 -3.37
CA GLY A 245 16.69 11.66 -1.98
C GLY A 245 16.40 12.83 -1.05
N ILE A 246 15.53 13.74 -1.46
CA ILE A 246 15.09 14.87 -0.63
C ILE A 246 14.34 14.32 0.59
N THR A 247 14.87 14.61 1.78
CA THR A 247 14.26 14.24 3.08
C THR A 247 13.85 15.46 3.91
N ASP A 248 13.93 16.67 3.34
CA ASP A 248 13.67 17.92 4.04
C ASP A 248 12.81 18.88 3.19
N ARG A 249 11.79 19.44 3.82
CA ARG A 249 10.85 20.39 3.23
C ARG A 249 11.52 21.68 2.79
N GLU A 250 12.54 22.15 3.52
CA GLU A 250 13.24 23.38 3.15
C GLU A 250 14.00 23.19 1.84
N GLN A 251 14.51 21.98 1.56
CA GLN A 251 15.18 21.66 0.30
C GLN A 251 14.22 21.78 -0.89
N VAL A 252 12.98 21.32 -0.78
CA VAL A 252 11.96 21.46 -1.84
C VAL A 252 11.71 22.95 -2.10
N ALA A 253 11.44 23.73 -1.06
CA ALA A 253 11.21 25.17 -1.20
C ALA A 253 12.43 25.91 -1.76
N ASN A 254 13.65 25.51 -1.38
CA ASN A 254 14.90 26.05 -1.91
C ASN A 254 15.06 25.79 -3.41
N LEU A 255 14.67 24.60 -3.89
CA LEU A 255 14.74 24.28 -5.31
C LEU A 255 13.84 25.20 -6.15
N PHE A 256 12.58 25.37 -5.74
CA PHE A 256 11.67 26.29 -6.43
C PHE A 256 12.20 27.74 -6.42
N ARG A 257 12.81 28.18 -5.31
CA ARG A 257 13.45 29.50 -5.23
C ARG A 257 14.68 29.63 -6.15
N GLN A 258 15.48 28.57 -6.27
CA GLN A 258 16.66 28.54 -7.15
C GLN A 258 16.29 28.57 -8.63
N VAL A 259 15.22 27.85 -9.03
CA VAL A 259 14.68 27.93 -10.39
C VAL A 259 14.13 29.33 -10.66
N GLY A 260 13.43 29.93 -9.69
CA GLY A 260 12.92 31.29 -9.80
C GLY A 260 11.71 31.36 -10.73
N GLN A 261 11.85 32.03 -11.88
CA GLN A 261 10.78 32.13 -12.86
C GLN A 261 10.92 31.03 -13.92
N PRO A 262 9.84 30.27 -14.20
CA PRO A 262 9.89 29.22 -15.20
C PRO A 262 10.10 29.84 -16.59
N SER A 263 10.97 29.23 -17.39
CA SER A 263 11.41 29.69 -18.71
C SER A 263 11.92 28.53 -19.57
N GLY A 264 12.00 28.74 -20.87
CA GLY A 264 12.46 27.70 -21.81
C GLY A 264 11.31 26.91 -22.44
N GLY A 265 11.67 25.78 -23.05
CA GLY A 265 10.76 24.90 -23.79
C GLY A 265 10.20 23.76 -22.92
N THR A 266 9.57 22.78 -23.56
CA THR A 266 8.88 21.67 -22.88
C THR A 266 9.43 20.33 -23.43
N PRO A 267 10.74 20.05 -23.24
CA PRO A 267 11.42 18.85 -23.78
C PRO A 267 11.09 17.59 -22.95
N THR A 268 9.80 17.31 -22.79
CA THR A 268 9.27 16.26 -21.92
C THR A 268 9.78 14.88 -22.31
N GLY A 269 9.72 14.54 -23.60
CA GLY A 269 10.17 13.27 -24.14
C GLY A 269 11.66 13.01 -23.89
N ARG A 270 12.53 14.01 -24.07
CA ARG A 270 13.95 13.89 -23.74
C ARG A 270 14.19 13.54 -22.27
N HIS A 271 13.56 14.27 -21.34
CA HIS A 271 13.81 14.12 -19.91
C HIS A 271 13.20 12.84 -19.35
N VAL A 272 11.96 12.51 -19.76
CA VAL A 272 11.31 11.25 -19.43
C VAL A 272 12.15 10.07 -19.94
N SER A 273 12.62 10.13 -21.19
CA SER A 273 13.49 9.08 -21.77
C SER A 273 14.73 8.82 -20.92
N ARG A 274 15.43 9.89 -20.51
CA ARG A 274 16.64 9.78 -19.70
C ARG A 274 16.37 9.05 -18.38
N ILE A 275 15.30 9.43 -17.68
CA ILE A 275 14.95 8.87 -16.37
C ILE A 275 14.53 7.40 -16.50
N LEU A 276 13.59 7.11 -17.41
CA LEU A 276 13.07 5.76 -17.58
C LEU A 276 14.17 4.79 -18.05
N ASN A 277 15.02 5.20 -19.00
CA ASN A 277 16.12 4.36 -19.47
C ASN A 277 17.18 4.15 -18.39
N ALA A 278 17.50 5.16 -17.57
CA ALA A 278 18.45 4.97 -16.47
C ALA A 278 17.96 3.94 -15.45
N HIS A 279 16.66 3.91 -15.16
CA HIS A 279 16.07 2.88 -14.29
C HIS A 279 16.15 1.48 -14.92
N ILE A 280 15.87 1.36 -16.22
CA ILE A 280 16.01 0.09 -16.94
C ILE A 280 17.47 -0.36 -16.97
N ASP A 281 18.44 0.56 -17.16
CA ASP A 281 19.87 0.25 -17.12
C ASP A 281 20.28 -0.33 -15.76
N VAL A 282 19.71 0.20 -14.66
CA VAL A 282 19.92 -0.35 -13.30
C VAL A 282 19.33 -1.75 -13.16
N LEU A 283 18.13 -1.98 -13.69
CA LEU A 283 17.50 -3.31 -13.69
C LEU A 283 18.30 -4.32 -14.52
N ASP A 284 18.72 -3.94 -15.72
CA ASP A 284 19.53 -4.76 -16.64
C ASP A 284 20.87 -5.15 -16.00
N ALA A 285 21.56 -4.19 -15.39
CA ALA A 285 22.85 -4.41 -14.75
C ALA A 285 22.78 -5.31 -13.50
N ALA A 286 21.65 -5.30 -12.80
CA ALA A 286 21.48 -6.07 -11.57
C ALA A 286 21.03 -7.52 -11.81
N ILE A 287 20.67 -7.92 -13.05
CA ILE A 287 20.23 -9.29 -13.33
C ILE A 287 21.25 -10.32 -12.82
N GLY A 288 20.76 -11.28 -12.02
CA GLY A 288 21.59 -12.34 -11.45
C GLY A 288 22.39 -11.94 -10.20
N THR A 289 22.28 -10.69 -9.74
CA THR A 289 22.86 -10.21 -8.48
C THR A 289 21.85 -10.23 -7.34
N GLU A 290 22.32 -10.16 -6.09
CA GLU A 290 21.44 -10.01 -4.92
C GLU A 290 20.72 -8.66 -4.90
N ASP A 291 21.25 -7.64 -5.57
CA ASP A 291 20.65 -6.30 -5.58
C ASP A 291 19.32 -6.28 -6.35
N TYR A 292 19.11 -7.18 -7.31
CA TYR A 292 17.91 -7.20 -8.17
C TYR A 292 16.60 -7.31 -7.37
N VAL A 293 16.60 -8.06 -6.25
CA VAL A 293 15.42 -8.18 -5.37
C VAL A 293 15.16 -6.95 -4.51
N THR A 294 16.10 -6.01 -4.45
CA THR A 294 16.01 -4.80 -3.61
C THR A 294 15.63 -3.56 -4.40
N ILE A 295 15.76 -3.59 -5.74
CA ILE A 295 15.42 -2.46 -6.61
C ILE A 295 13.93 -2.17 -6.49
N LYS A 296 13.60 -0.95 -6.05
CA LYS A 296 12.22 -0.48 -5.95
C LYS A 296 11.67 -0.17 -7.34
N PRO A 297 10.37 -0.36 -7.59
CA PRO A 297 9.74 0.15 -8.80
C PRO A 297 9.84 1.67 -8.87
N LEU A 298 10.12 2.20 -10.05
CA LEU A 298 10.08 3.63 -10.31
C LEU A 298 8.64 4.05 -10.65
N ASN A 299 8.15 5.08 -9.96
CA ASN A 299 6.99 5.86 -10.39
C ASN A 299 7.42 7.30 -10.68
N LEU A 300 7.47 7.64 -11.97
CA LEU A 300 7.79 8.98 -12.46
C LEU A 300 6.52 9.81 -12.56
N ILE A 301 6.44 10.92 -11.83
CA ILE A 301 5.32 11.86 -11.85
C ILE A 301 5.75 13.10 -12.63
N VAL A 302 5.16 13.31 -13.81
CA VAL A 302 5.43 14.46 -14.66
C VAL A 302 4.32 15.49 -14.46
N ILE A 303 4.62 16.66 -13.91
CA ILE A 303 3.66 17.76 -13.74
C ILE A 303 3.89 18.78 -14.85
N THR A 304 2.93 18.96 -15.76
CA THR A 304 3.10 19.80 -16.96
C THR A 304 1.82 20.50 -17.38
N ASP A 305 1.95 21.69 -17.96
CA ASP A 305 0.82 22.47 -18.49
C ASP A 305 0.72 22.48 -20.01
N GLY A 306 1.65 21.85 -20.71
CA GLY A 306 1.78 21.96 -22.16
C GLY A 306 1.90 20.61 -22.85
N ALA A 307 1.54 20.61 -24.14
CA ALA A 307 1.89 19.49 -25.01
C ALA A 307 3.42 19.40 -25.17
N PRO A 308 3.99 18.18 -25.24
CA PRO A 308 5.42 18.01 -25.51
C PRO A 308 5.83 18.69 -26.82
N ASN A 309 6.98 19.40 -26.82
CA ASN A 309 7.51 20.07 -28.01
C ASN A 309 8.87 19.50 -28.46
N ASP A 310 9.10 18.23 -28.11
CA ASP A 310 10.30 17.50 -28.49
C ASP A 310 10.50 17.36 -30.01
N PRO A 311 11.75 17.33 -30.50
CA PRO A 311 12.04 16.98 -31.88
C PRO A 311 11.66 15.50 -32.16
N PRO A 312 11.47 15.10 -33.43
CA PRO A 312 10.98 13.76 -33.79
C PRO A 312 11.75 12.59 -33.16
N ALA A 313 13.06 12.73 -32.95
CA ALA A 313 13.90 11.69 -32.35
C ALA A 313 13.57 11.40 -30.88
N THR A 314 12.96 12.36 -30.17
CA THR A 314 12.54 12.22 -28.76
C THR A 314 11.06 12.54 -28.60
N GLU A 315 10.27 12.39 -29.66
CA GLU A 315 8.81 12.53 -29.59
C GLU A 315 8.26 11.61 -28.49
N LEU A 316 7.48 12.18 -27.58
CA LEU A 316 7.13 11.54 -26.31
C LEU A 316 6.43 10.19 -26.52
N THR A 317 5.47 10.12 -27.44
CA THR A 317 4.67 8.92 -27.68
C THR A 317 5.55 7.77 -28.18
N GLN A 318 6.33 8.01 -29.23
CA GLN A 318 7.22 7.02 -29.82
C GLN A 318 8.31 6.59 -28.83
N MET A 319 8.83 7.53 -28.05
CA MET A 319 9.81 7.23 -27.00
C MET A 319 9.21 6.30 -25.95
N LEU A 320 7.99 6.55 -25.47
CA LEU A 320 7.31 5.68 -24.48
C LEU A 320 7.01 4.29 -25.05
N ILE A 321 6.64 4.20 -26.34
CA ILE A 321 6.50 2.91 -27.04
C ILE A 321 7.83 2.14 -27.02
N ASN A 322 8.94 2.83 -27.33
CA ASN A 322 10.27 2.21 -27.33
C ASN A 322 10.69 1.74 -25.92
N VAL A 323 10.36 2.50 -24.86
CA VAL A 323 10.59 2.10 -23.46
C VAL A 323 9.78 0.86 -23.11
N GLY A 324 8.50 0.81 -23.48
CA GLY A 324 7.65 -0.37 -23.28
C GLY A 324 8.19 -1.61 -24.01
N ALA A 325 8.63 -1.45 -25.26
CA ALA A 325 9.25 -2.52 -26.04
C ALA A 325 10.57 -3.00 -25.43
N ARG A 326 11.38 -2.09 -24.88
CA ARG A 326 12.63 -2.42 -24.18
C ARG A 326 12.35 -3.27 -22.94
N LEU A 327 11.40 -2.86 -22.09
CA LEU A 327 10.95 -3.64 -20.93
C LEU A 327 10.42 -5.03 -21.29
N ALA A 328 9.80 -5.19 -22.47
CA ALA A 328 9.34 -6.48 -22.94
C ALA A 328 10.49 -7.37 -23.48
N SER A 329 11.55 -6.77 -24.01
CA SER A 329 12.69 -7.50 -24.60
C SER A 329 13.56 -8.21 -23.56
N VAL A 330 13.77 -7.56 -22.41
CA VAL A 330 14.33 -8.17 -21.20
C VAL A 330 13.19 -8.20 -20.20
N PRO A 331 12.48 -9.33 -20.03
CA PRO A 331 11.18 -9.37 -19.36
C PRO A 331 11.32 -9.15 -17.85
N HIS A 332 11.61 -7.92 -17.45
CA HIS A 332 11.48 -7.50 -16.07
C HIS A 332 10.01 -7.58 -15.65
N HIS A 333 9.79 -7.59 -14.34
CA HIS A 333 8.43 -7.58 -13.83
C HIS A 333 7.67 -6.34 -14.36
N PRO A 334 6.43 -6.49 -14.89
CA PRO A 334 5.71 -5.39 -15.56
C PRO A 334 5.47 -4.18 -14.66
N ASN A 335 5.37 -4.41 -13.35
CA ASN A 335 5.15 -3.36 -12.35
C ASN A 335 6.43 -2.63 -11.90
N SER A 336 7.59 -2.93 -12.51
CA SER A 336 8.88 -2.33 -12.13
C SER A 336 9.04 -0.85 -12.54
N LEU A 337 8.17 -0.36 -13.43
CA LEU A 337 8.22 0.99 -13.97
C LEU A 337 6.82 1.53 -14.30
N GLY A 338 6.57 2.78 -13.92
CA GLY A 338 5.41 3.54 -14.34
C GLY A 338 5.73 5.02 -14.51
N VAL A 339 4.92 5.70 -15.34
CA VAL A 339 4.93 7.15 -15.50
C VAL A 339 3.51 7.69 -15.46
N GLN A 340 3.30 8.77 -14.72
CA GLN A 340 2.02 9.46 -14.61
C GLN A 340 2.16 10.92 -15.03
N PHE A 341 1.40 11.35 -16.03
CA PHE A 341 1.35 12.74 -16.47
C PHE A 341 0.21 13.47 -15.76
N VAL A 342 0.54 14.41 -14.89
CA VAL A 342 -0.40 15.25 -14.16
C VAL A 342 -0.50 16.59 -14.87
N GLN A 343 -1.66 16.84 -15.48
CA GLN A 343 -1.93 18.11 -16.12
C GLN A 343 -2.21 19.20 -15.09
N ILE A 344 -1.55 20.35 -15.27
CA ILE A 344 -1.86 21.59 -14.57
C ILE A 344 -2.24 22.67 -15.58
N GLY A 345 -3.24 23.50 -15.27
CA GLY A 345 -3.72 24.54 -16.18
C GLY A 345 -4.62 24.02 -17.32
N SER A 346 -5.17 24.98 -18.05
CA SER A 346 -6.31 24.83 -18.97
C SER A 346 -5.93 24.57 -20.43
N ASP A 347 -4.68 24.22 -20.72
CA ASP A 347 -4.20 24.09 -22.09
C ASP A 347 -4.97 22.98 -22.84
N PRO A 348 -5.69 23.31 -23.93
CA PRO A 348 -6.50 22.36 -24.68
C PRO A 348 -5.67 21.34 -25.47
N ASP A 349 -4.45 21.71 -25.89
CA ASP A 349 -3.54 20.82 -26.60
C ASP A 349 -3.01 19.76 -25.64
N ALA A 350 -2.64 20.15 -24.41
CA ALA A 350 -2.26 19.21 -23.36
C ALA A 350 -3.43 18.27 -22.99
N ALA A 351 -4.64 18.82 -22.82
CA ALA A 351 -5.85 18.03 -22.52
C ALA A 351 -6.19 17.01 -23.62
N THR A 352 -5.77 17.28 -24.87
CA THR A 352 -5.96 16.37 -26.00
C THR A 352 -4.81 15.39 -26.17
N ALA A 353 -3.56 15.82 -25.94
CA ALA A 353 -2.36 15.04 -26.20
C ALA A 353 -2.09 13.99 -25.11
N LEU A 354 -2.20 14.36 -23.83
CA LEU A 354 -1.84 13.46 -22.73
C LEU A 354 -2.69 12.17 -22.72
N PRO A 355 -4.03 12.21 -22.83
CA PRO A 355 -4.83 10.98 -22.81
C PRO A 355 -4.52 10.01 -23.96
N LYS A 356 -3.97 10.49 -25.09
CA LYS A 356 -3.54 9.64 -26.20
C LYS A 356 -2.34 8.76 -25.83
N LEU A 357 -1.53 9.16 -24.85
CA LEU A 357 -0.38 8.38 -24.40
C LEU A 357 -0.80 7.05 -23.76
N ILE A 358 -1.98 7.00 -23.12
CA ILE A 358 -2.55 5.75 -22.57
C ILE A 358 -2.97 4.79 -23.69
N GLN A 359 -3.40 5.33 -24.83
CA GLN A 359 -3.88 4.54 -25.98
C GLN A 359 -2.72 3.95 -26.80
N ALA A 360 -1.53 4.54 -26.70
CA ALA A 360 -0.33 4.04 -27.35
C ALA A 360 0.16 2.73 -26.73
N ASP A 361 0.87 1.91 -27.52
CA ASP A 361 1.40 0.62 -27.09
C ASP A 361 2.66 0.77 -26.23
N THR A 362 2.49 1.35 -25.05
CA THR A 362 3.58 1.67 -24.11
C THR A 362 3.83 0.54 -23.12
N GLY A 363 3.24 -0.64 -23.32
CA GLY A 363 3.26 -1.72 -22.32
C GLY A 363 2.48 -1.39 -21.04
N HIS A 364 1.51 -0.48 -21.13
CA HIS A 364 0.66 -0.03 -20.02
C HIS A 364 1.41 0.67 -18.87
N ILE A 365 2.61 1.20 -19.11
CA ILE A 365 3.39 1.93 -18.09
C ILE A 365 2.86 3.35 -17.84
N VAL A 366 2.07 3.90 -18.77
CA VAL A 366 1.59 5.28 -18.75
C VAL A 366 0.23 5.41 -18.08
N ASP A 367 0.08 6.46 -17.28
CA ASP A 367 -1.17 6.97 -16.74
C ASP A 367 -1.24 8.50 -16.88
N THR A 368 -2.44 9.06 -16.79
CA THR A 368 -2.65 10.51 -16.92
C THR A 368 -3.69 11.00 -15.95
N VAL A 369 -3.47 12.18 -15.37
CA VAL A 369 -4.40 12.85 -14.48
C VAL A 369 -4.80 14.18 -15.13
N PRO A 370 -6.08 14.38 -15.50
CA PRO A 370 -6.52 15.61 -16.13
C PRO A 370 -6.55 16.78 -15.14
N TRP A 371 -6.55 17.99 -15.68
CA TRP A 371 -6.77 19.20 -14.89
C TRP A 371 -8.24 19.33 -14.49
N LEU A 372 -8.51 19.70 -13.23
CA LEU A 372 -9.88 19.82 -12.69
C LEU A 372 -10.30 21.27 -12.40
N GLY A 373 -9.50 22.25 -12.82
CA GLY A 373 -9.77 23.67 -12.61
C GLY A 373 -8.65 24.40 -11.83
N PRO A 374 -8.73 25.73 -11.71
CA PRO A 374 -7.71 26.54 -11.07
C PRO A 374 -7.49 26.14 -9.60
N GLY A 375 -6.23 26.02 -9.17
CA GLY A 375 -5.91 25.60 -7.81
C GLY A 375 -6.27 24.14 -7.51
N SER A 376 -6.59 23.34 -8.52
CA SER A 376 -6.97 21.95 -8.32
C SER A 376 -5.80 21.11 -7.82
N LEU A 377 -4.57 21.39 -8.25
CA LEU A 377 -3.39 20.70 -7.75
C LEU A 377 -3.01 21.25 -6.36
N SER A 378 -3.65 20.69 -5.33
CA SER A 378 -3.32 20.90 -3.92
C SER A 378 -2.43 19.78 -3.37
N PRO A 379 -1.83 19.93 -2.17
CA PRO A 379 -1.11 18.85 -1.49
C PRO A 379 -1.94 17.57 -1.35
N ASP A 380 -3.18 17.70 -0.86
CA ASP A 380 -4.10 16.57 -0.68
C ASP A 380 -4.45 15.89 -2.01
N ARG A 381 -4.62 16.68 -3.08
CA ARG A 381 -4.88 16.11 -4.40
C ARG A 381 -3.65 15.38 -4.92
N LEU A 382 -2.45 15.94 -4.74
CA LEU A 382 -1.22 15.28 -5.14
C LEU A 382 -1.02 13.97 -4.36
N GLU A 383 -1.29 13.93 -3.06
CA GLU A 383 -1.30 12.68 -2.28
C GLU A 383 -2.30 11.66 -2.86
N ARG A 384 -3.54 12.08 -3.15
CA ARG A 384 -4.54 11.19 -3.79
C ARG A 384 -4.11 10.70 -5.16
N ILE A 385 -3.40 11.52 -5.93
CA ILE A 385 -2.85 11.15 -7.24
C ILE A 385 -1.81 10.03 -7.08
N LEU A 386 -0.90 10.14 -6.10
CA LEU A 386 0.08 9.10 -5.79
C LEU A 386 -0.57 7.79 -5.33
N LEU A 387 -1.57 7.88 -4.45
CA LEU A 387 -2.27 6.72 -3.90
C LEU A 387 -3.30 6.10 -4.86
N GLY A 388 -3.79 6.87 -5.83
CA GLY A 388 -4.76 6.46 -6.84
C GLY A 388 -4.14 5.84 -8.09
N GLY A 389 -2.81 5.70 -8.14
CA GLY A 389 -2.12 5.04 -9.24
C GLY A 389 -2.51 3.56 -9.38
N LEU A 390 -2.26 3.02 -10.56
CA LEU A 390 -2.49 1.60 -10.86
C LEU A 390 -1.21 0.94 -11.32
N HIS A 391 -1.07 -0.34 -11.01
CA HIS A 391 -0.02 -1.17 -11.58
C HIS A 391 -0.19 -1.32 -13.10
N PRO A 392 0.91 -1.31 -13.88
CA PRO A 392 0.88 -1.60 -15.32
C PRO A 392 0.14 -2.89 -15.69
N ASN A 393 0.34 -3.98 -14.93
CA ASN A 393 -0.34 -5.25 -15.24
C ASN A 393 -1.85 -5.23 -14.94
N ILE A 394 -2.30 -4.45 -13.94
CA ILE A 394 -3.73 -4.19 -13.70
C ILE A 394 -4.31 -3.37 -14.84
N ARG A 395 -3.61 -2.31 -15.28
CA ARG A 395 -4.01 -1.51 -16.46
C ARG A 395 -4.14 -2.39 -17.70
N GLY A 396 -3.17 -3.26 -17.95
CA GLY A 396 -3.21 -4.22 -19.06
C GLY A 396 -4.39 -5.19 -18.98
N ARG A 397 -4.66 -5.77 -17.81
CA ARG A 397 -5.83 -6.63 -17.57
C ARG A 397 -7.15 -5.91 -17.85
N ARG A 398 -7.30 -4.67 -17.36
CA ARG A 398 -8.51 -3.85 -17.59
C ARG A 398 -8.68 -3.51 -19.08
N ALA A 399 -7.59 -3.17 -19.78
CA ALA A 399 -7.62 -2.89 -21.22
C ALA A 399 -8.05 -4.13 -22.03
N LEU A 400 -7.54 -5.31 -21.70
CA LEU A 400 -7.95 -6.59 -22.32
C LEU A 400 -9.43 -6.91 -22.04
N GLY A 401 -9.90 -6.68 -20.82
CA GLY A 401 -11.30 -6.83 -20.44
C GLY A 401 -12.22 -5.98 -21.31
N ILE A 402 -11.93 -4.68 -21.45
CA ILE A 402 -12.71 -3.76 -22.29
C ILE A 402 -12.74 -4.23 -23.75
N ARG A 403 -11.59 -4.65 -24.31
CA ARG A 403 -11.52 -5.18 -25.68
C ARG A 403 -12.36 -6.43 -25.88
N SER A 404 -12.37 -7.34 -24.91
CA SER A 404 -13.17 -8.57 -24.97
C SER A 404 -14.68 -8.30 -24.95
N VAL A 405 -15.13 -7.33 -24.16
CA VAL A 405 -16.53 -6.90 -24.10
C VAL A 405 -16.92 -6.20 -25.42
N ALA A 406 -16.07 -5.33 -25.95
CA ALA A 406 -16.30 -4.66 -27.22
C ALA A 406 -16.39 -5.65 -28.39
N ALA A 407 -15.46 -6.62 -28.48
CA ALA A 407 -15.49 -7.66 -29.50
C ALA A 407 -16.73 -8.56 -29.41
N THR A 408 -17.20 -8.84 -28.18
CA THR A 408 -18.44 -9.60 -27.97
C THR A 408 -19.67 -8.78 -28.40
N ALA A 409 -19.68 -7.47 -28.14
CA ALA A 409 -20.76 -6.58 -28.58
C ALA A 409 -20.78 -6.41 -30.12
N GLU A 410 -19.63 -6.34 -30.78
CA GLU A 410 -19.53 -6.27 -32.25
C GLU A 410 -19.89 -7.60 -32.95
N ALA A 411 -19.59 -8.74 -32.32
CA ALA A 411 -20.01 -10.06 -32.79
C ALA A 411 -21.53 -10.27 -32.70
N ILE A 412 -22.24 -9.45 -31.92
CA ILE A 412 -23.70 -9.35 -31.91
C ILE A 412 -24.09 -8.22 -32.88
N SER A 413 -23.86 -8.44 -34.18
CA SER A 413 -24.52 -7.63 -35.23
C SER A 413 -25.95 -8.14 -35.45
N PRO A 414 -26.92 -7.27 -35.78
CA PRO A 414 -28.34 -7.62 -35.78
C PRO A 414 -28.62 -8.65 -36.87
N LEU A 415 -29.02 -9.85 -36.47
CA LEU A 415 -29.70 -10.77 -37.38
C LEU A 415 -30.94 -10.07 -37.93
N ASP A 416 -30.95 -9.93 -39.26
CA ASP A 416 -32.02 -9.47 -40.15
C ASP A 416 -33.39 -9.24 -39.49
N VAL A 417 -33.66 -7.98 -39.12
CA VAL A 417 -35.04 -7.51 -39.02
C VAL A 417 -35.51 -7.23 -40.44
N GLU A 418 -35.98 -8.27 -41.14
CA GLU A 418 -36.88 -8.08 -42.27
C GLU A 418 -38.11 -7.32 -41.78
N ALA A 419 -38.36 -6.17 -42.40
CA ALA A 419 -39.54 -5.37 -42.17
C ALA A 419 -40.80 -6.17 -42.55
N SER A 420 -41.46 -6.76 -41.56
CA SER A 420 -42.84 -7.21 -41.68
C SER A 420 -43.73 -6.26 -40.88
N SER A 421 -44.63 -5.59 -41.60
CA SER A 421 -45.62 -4.66 -41.08
C SER A 421 -46.43 -5.26 -39.92
N PRO A 422 -46.87 -4.46 -38.93
CA PRO A 422 -47.68 -4.97 -37.84
C PRO A 422 -49.11 -5.25 -38.33
N GLU A 423 -49.54 -6.51 -38.29
CA GLU A 423 -50.97 -6.84 -38.31
C GLU A 423 -51.62 -6.47 -36.97
N PRO A 424 -52.84 -5.91 -36.96
CA PRO A 424 -53.52 -5.54 -35.73
C PRO A 424 -54.14 -6.76 -35.07
N VAL A 425 -53.69 -7.09 -33.86
CA VAL A 425 -54.30 -8.14 -33.03
C VAL A 425 -55.32 -7.53 -32.08
N ALA A 426 -56.56 -8.01 -32.18
CA ALA A 426 -57.72 -7.62 -31.39
C ALA A 426 -57.58 -8.00 -29.89
N PRO A 427 -58.27 -7.29 -28.97
CA PRO A 427 -58.20 -7.58 -27.55
C PRO A 427 -59.04 -8.82 -27.23
N LEU A 428 -58.50 -9.72 -26.41
CA LEU A 428 -59.26 -10.80 -25.81
C LEU A 428 -59.17 -10.71 -24.29
N ASP A 429 -60.25 -10.18 -23.72
CA ASP A 429 -60.67 -10.47 -22.35
C ASP A 429 -60.85 -11.97 -22.19
N ARG A 430 -60.29 -12.55 -21.13
CA ARG A 430 -60.80 -13.78 -20.51
C ARG A 430 -60.24 -13.98 -19.10
N GLU A 431 -61.15 -13.81 -18.13
CA GLU A 431 -61.08 -14.36 -16.78
C GLU A 431 -61.04 -15.90 -16.78
N ILE A 432 -60.89 -16.48 -15.56
CA ILE A 432 -61.33 -17.81 -15.04
C ILE A 432 -60.14 -18.74 -14.68
N PRO A 433 -60.16 -19.54 -13.57
CA PRO A 433 -60.65 -19.33 -12.20
C PRO A 433 -59.72 -19.97 -11.12
N ALA A 434 -60.14 -19.96 -9.86
CA ALA A 434 -59.58 -20.74 -8.76
C ALA A 434 -60.41 -22.01 -8.47
N SER A 435 -59.77 -23.17 -8.28
CA SER A 435 -60.30 -24.33 -7.51
C SER A 435 -59.28 -25.50 -7.38
N GLU A 436 -59.01 -25.88 -6.12
CA GLU A 436 -58.74 -27.23 -5.54
C GLU A 436 -57.53 -28.07 -6.03
N ILE A 437 -56.70 -28.68 -5.17
CA ILE A 437 -57.00 -29.85 -4.31
C ILE A 437 -56.12 -29.90 -3.02
N GLU A 438 -56.82 -29.93 -1.87
CA GLU A 438 -56.67 -30.66 -0.59
C GLU A 438 -55.34 -31.20 0.01
N GLY A 439 -55.26 -31.03 1.35
CA GLY A 439 -54.44 -31.80 2.30
C GLY A 439 -54.43 -31.26 3.76
N THR A 440 -55.53 -31.45 4.51
CA THR A 440 -55.70 -31.18 5.97
C THR A 440 -55.16 -32.34 6.85
N PRO A 441 -55.19 -32.33 8.23
CA PRO A 441 -55.29 -31.24 9.23
C PRO A 441 -54.33 -31.39 10.46
N LEU A 442 -54.31 -30.38 11.36
CA LEU A 442 -54.18 -30.45 12.85
C LEU A 442 -54.24 -28.98 13.31
N GLY A 443 -55.27 -28.43 13.95
CA GLY A 443 -55.79 -28.74 15.28
C GLY A 443 -56.10 -27.39 15.97
N VAL A 444 -57.32 -27.25 16.48
CA VAL A 444 -58.00 -26.00 16.88
C VAL A 444 -57.63 -25.52 18.28
N GLY A 445 -57.69 -24.21 18.53
CA GLY A 445 -57.69 -23.61 19.87
C GLY A 445 -57.80 -22.08 19.90
N ASP A 446 -59.03 -21.57 19.74
CA ASP A 446 -59.60 -20.24 20.10
C ASP A 446 -59.02 -19.56 21.36
N SER A 447 -59.10 -18.25 21.65
CA SER A 447 -59.77 -17.08 21.05
C SER A 447 -59.37 -15.78 21.80
N ALA A 448 -59.63 -14.62 21.13
CA ALA A 448 -60.02 -13.30 21.66
C ALA A 448 -58.97 -12.25 22.16
N SER A 449 -58.75 -11.23 21.29
CA SER A 449 -59.15 -9.79 21.43
C SER A 449 -58.76 -8.99 22.70
N ALA A 450 -58.33 -7.71 22.70
CA ALA A 450 -57.93 -6.68 21.72
C ALA A 450 -57.46 -5.42 22.50
N ALA A 451 -56.91 -4.43 21.76
CA ALA A 451 -56.63 -3.01 22.08
C ALA A 451 -55.24 -2.72 22.72
N ALA A 452 -54.46 -1.71 22.33
CA ALA A 452 -54.53 -0.68 21.28
C ALA A 452 -53.16 0.04 21.18
N ALA A 453 -53.01 0.90 20.16
CA ALA A 453 -52.14 2.09 20.05
C ALA A 453 -50.85 2.02 19.19
N GLU A 454 -51.06 2.36 17.90
CA GLU A 454 -50.42 3.44 17.10
C GLU A 454 -48.89 3.63 17.02
N LEU A 455 -48.43 3.68 15.76
CA LEU A 455 -47.11 4.10 15.27
C LEU A 455 -46.89 5.62 15.42
N PRO A 456 -45.64 6.10 15.43
CA PRO A 456 -45.26 6.96 14.31
C PRO A 456 -43.80 6.86 13.80
N VAL A 457 -43.70 6.85 12.46
CA VAL A 457 -42.91 7.70 11.55
C VAL A 457 -41.45 8.07 11.89
N GLU A 458 -40.59 7.72 10.93
CA GLU A 458 -39.19 8.10 10.71
C GLU A 458 -38.88 9.60 10.86
N ARG A 459 -37.73 9.93 11.47
CA ARG A 459 -36.99 11.17 11.16
C ARG A 459 -35.47 10.99 11.26
N GLU A 460 -34.82 11.58 10.27
CA GLU A 460 -33.39 11.71 10.01
C GLU A 460 -32.61 12.28 11.19
N ILE A 461 -31.38 11.77 11.38
CA ILE A 461 -30.40 12.30 12.33
C ILE A 461 -29.49 13.28 11.56
N PRO A 462 -29.37 14.56 11.97
CA PRO A 462 -28.51 15.51 11.30
C PRO A 462 -27.04 15.40 11.75
N ILE A 463 -26.18 15.62 10.76
CA ILE A 463 -24.72 15.75 10.81
C ILE A 463 -24.38 17.12 11.43
N PHE A 464 -23.49 17.16 12.44
CA PHE A 464 -22.90 18.38 12.97
C PHE A 464 -21.69 18.83 12.13
N PRO A 465 -21.53 20.15 11.84
CA PRO A 465 -20.25 20.74 11.46
C PRO A 465 -19.55 21.43 12.66
N PRO A 466 -18.26 21.77 12.52
CA PRO A 466 -17.40 22.27 13.61
C PRO A 466 -17.38 23.80 13.72
N ASP A 467 -17.11 24.35 14.91
CA ASP A 467 -15.98 25.25 15.19
C ASP A 467 -16.05 25.93 16.59
N VAL A 468 -14.91 25.80 17.29
CA VAL A 468 -14.16 26.72 18.18
C VAL A 468 -14.87 27.86 18.94
N GLU A 469 -14.73 27.86 20.27
CA GLU A 469 -14.28 29.05 21.03
C GLU A 469 -13.35 28.65 22.20
N ALA A 470 -12.29 29.43 22.37
CA ALA A 470 -11.26 29.31 23.39
C ALA A 470 -11.66 30.02 24.69
N SER A 471 -11.39 29.41 25.85
CA SER A 471 -11.27 30.17 27.12
C SER A 471 -10.57 29.38 28.23
N SER A 472 -9.41 29.88 28.66
CA SER A 472 -8.82 29.85 30.02
C SER A 472 -8.61 28.50 30.75
N LEU A 473 -7.34 28.07 30.81
CA LEU A 473 -6.81 27.25 31.91
C LEU A 473 -5.59 27.95 32.52
N GLU A 474 -5.66 28.21 33.82
CA GLU A 474 -4.59 28.78 34.64
C GLU A 474 -3.47 27.77 34.95
N PRO A 475 -2.23 28.24 35.27
CA PRO A 475 -1.07 27.37 35.42
C PRO A 475 -1.02 26.66 36.78
N VAL A 476 -0.82 25.34 36.76
CA VAL A 476 -0.51 24.53 37.94
C VAL A 476 1.01 24.56 38.18
N ALA A 477 1.41 24.92 39.40
CA ALA A 477 2.79 25.01 39.86
C ALA A 477 3.51 23.63 39.88
N PRO A 478 4.84 23.57 39.67
CA PRO A 478 5.58 22.31 39.74
C PRO A 478 5.90 21.90 41.19
N LEU A 479 5.63 20.64 41.49
CA LEU A 479 6.07 19.95 42.71
C LEU A 479 7.53 19.52 42.57
N ASN A 480 8.33 19.86 43.59
CA ASN A 480 9.70 19.41 43.81
C ASN A 480 9.77 17.88 43.95
N GLY A 481 10.81 17.27 43.36
CA GLY A 481 11.10 15.84 43.54
C GLY A 481 12.34 15.38 42.79
N GLU A 482 13.50 15.63 43.39
CA GLU A 482 14.76 14.84 43.39
C GLU A 482 15.14 14.00 42.16
N THR A 483 16.22 14.43 41.51
CA THR A 483 17.01 13.68 40.51
C THR A 483 18.07 12.82 41.22
N PRO A 484 18.29 11.56 40.84
CA PRO A 484 19.46 10.82 41.31
C PRO A 484 20.69 11.20 40.47
N ALA A 485 21.78 11.51 41.18
CA ALA A 485 23.09 11.77 40.65
C ALA A 485 23.69 10.52 39.99
N PHE A 486 24.22 10.68 38.77
CA PHE A 486 25.17 9.74 38.18
C PHE A 486 26.59 10.21 38.53
N GLU A 487 27.25 9.46 39.42
CA GLU A 487 28.68 9.55 39.67
C GLU A 487 29.45 9.10 38.42
N ILE A 488 30.30 9.98 37.89
CA ILE A 488 31.38 9.61 36.99
C ILE A 488 32.65 9.66 37.84
N GLU A 489 33.16 8.49 38.21
CA GLU A 489 34.47 8.36 38.83
C GLU A 489 35.55 8.87 37.88
N GLY A 490 36.31 9.86 38.35
CA GLY A 490 37.61 10.23 37.81
C GLY A 490 38.73 9.52 38.55
N THR A 491 39.78 9.16 37.83
CA THR A 491 41.16 9.02 38.36
C THR A 491 42.16 9.19 37.19
N PRO A 492 43.44 9.52 37.43
CA PRO A 492 43.96 10.83 37.04
C PRO A 492 45.12 10.76 36.04
N LEU A 493 45.42 11.91 35.45
CA LEU A 493 46.65 12.18 34.70
C LEU A 493 47.87 12.27 35.63
N GLY A 494 49.00 11.67 35.20
CA GLY A 494 50.29 11.81 35.84
C GLY A 494 51.50 11.42 34.98
N VAL A 495 52.15 12.45 34.41
CA VAL A 495 53.62 12.69 34.30
C VAL A 495 54.49 12.00 33.22
N GLY A 496 55.09 12.87 32.38
CA GLY A 496 56.49 12.83 31.85
C GLY A 496 56.78 11.91 30.65
N ASP A 497 57.69 12.19 29.71
CA ASP A 497 58.63 13.28 29.49
C ASP A 497 59.18 13.20 28.03
N SER A 498 59.62 14.34 27.52
CA SER A 498 60.54 14.69 26.42
C SER A 498 61.16 13.63 25.47
N THR A 499 61.16 13.93 24.15
CA THR A 499 62.36 14.19 23.28
C THR A 499 61.94 14.19 21.79
N ALA A 500 61.93 15.33 21.10
CA ALA A 500 62.99 15.89 20.23
C ALA A 500 63.25 15.14 18.90
N ALA A 501 62.90 15.76 17.75
CA ALA A 501 63.81 16.02 16.61
C ALA A 501 63.07 16.60 15.38
N GLU A 502 63.72 17.55 14.72
CA GLU A 502 63.33 18.43 13.60
C GLU A 502 63.21 17.76 12.20
N PRO A 503 62.66 18.49 11.20
CA PRO A 503 62.53 18.07 9.80
C PRO A 503 63.63 18.64 8.87
N PRO A 504 63.74 18.17 7.60
CA PRO A 504 64.29 18.97 6.50
C PRO A 504 63.19 19.29 5.46
N VAL A 505 62.93 20.54 5.04
CA VAL A 505 63.68 21.54 4.25
C VAL A 505 63.33 21.53 2.74
N GLU A 506 62.69 22.64 2.34
CA GLU A 506 62.68 23.47 1.10
C GLU A 506 63.10 22.99 -0.31
N GLY A 507 62.42 23.62 -1.30
CA GLY A 507 62.89 23.92 -2.67
C GLY A 507 62.23 23.07 -3.77
N GLU A 508 61.73 23.54 -4.91
CA GLU A 508 61.79 24.81 -5.65
C GLU A 508 60.66 24.84 -6.71
N ILE A 509 60.26 26.04 -7.13
CA ILE A 509 59.29 26.38 -8.18
C ILE A 509 60.02 26.49 -9.54
N PRO A 510 59.40 26.16 -10.69
CA PRO A 510 59.77 26.78 -11.97
C PRO A 510 58.74 27.82 -12.42
N ALA A 511 59.30 28.96 -12.86
CA ALA A 511 58.64 30.21 -13.18
C ALA A 511 57.91 30.25 -14.54
N LEU A 512 56.94 31.17 -14.62
CA LEU A 512 56.35 31.71 -15.84
C LEU A 512 57.42 32.28 -16.81
N ARG A 513 57.21 32.05 -18.11
CA ARG A 513 57.65 32.94 -19.20
C ARG A 513 56.47 33.19 -20.13
N LEU A 514 55.93 34.41 -20.11
CA LEU A 514 55.19 34.99 -21.23
C LEU A 514 55.63 36.46 -21.33
N GLY A 515 56.32 36.77 -22.41
CA GLY A 515 56.69 38.11 -22.84
C GLY A 515 56.85 38.10 -24.35
N ALA A 516 56.02 38.93 -25.00
CA ALA A 516 56.13 39.56 -26.32
C ALA A 516 56.96 38.86 -27.42
N ASP A 517 56.28 38.46 -28.49
CA ASP A 517 56.20 39.22 -29.75
C ASP A 517 54.92 38.86 -30.54
#